data_AF-A0A328RZL6-F1
#
_entry.id   AF-A0A328RZL6-F1
#
_cell.length_a   1.000
_cell.length_b   1.000
_cell.length_c   1.000
_cell.angle_alpha   90.00
_cell.angle_beta   90.00
_cell.angle_gamma   90.00
#
_symmetry.space_group_name_H-M   'P 1'
#
loop_
_entity.id
_entity.type
_entity.pdbx_description
1 polymer ?
#
loop_
_entity_poly.entity_id
_entity_poly.type
_entity_poly.pdbx_seq_one_letter_code
_entity_poly.pdbx_strand_id
1 'polypeptide(L)'
;MVTVEELKNSVSRNDVEGFLRTFLLLILQGTTLSLPKSRLKDDLLIEWKDCIPKNAQFYTDDFIAQLSSLWIEVLTEQGGKPSDRFLEELLTILNNKIKKTIKKESIDPLLNEVSLNVSDDYYNDKKAREDEIFSVDILLTKVHESLKRERTDLFLISYLAIVIEDKNYKIPKITIPEKIQAQWRRIISQQLKLKHSLEFLERLSKRWFYILNKKGIPSTNEQIKEVLYFVKANAKEDKVKQIKATSNEGGFFSRLFNKKS
;
A
#
# COMPACT_ATOMS: atom_id res chain seq x y z
N MET A 1 -11.94 -10.09 1.34
CA MET A 1 -12.70 -11.36 1.34
C MET A 1 -11.65 -12.46 1.19
N VAL A 2 -11.64 -13.44 2.09
CA VAL A 2 -10.64 -14.52 2.09
C VAL A 2 -11.16 -15.64 1.20
N THR A 3 -10.30 -16.29 0.44
CA THR A 3 -10.70 -17.35 -0.50
C THR A 3 -10.10 -18.71 -0.16
N VAL A 4 -10.72 -19.79 -0.63
CA VAL A 4 -10.19 -21.16 -0.42
C VAL A 4 -8.84 -21.35 -1.15
N GLU A 5 -8.55 -20.56 -2.19
CA GLU A 5 -7.25 -20.58 -2.88
C GLU A 5 -6.11 -20.09 -1.95
N GLU A 6 -6.40 -19.21 -0.98
CA GLU A 6 -5.42 -18.77 0.02
C GLU A 6 -4.97 -19.92 0.93
N LEU A 7 -5.86 -20.88 1.24
CA LEU A 7 -5.48 -22.10 1.99
C LEU A 7 -4.44 -22.91 1.24
N LYS A 8 -4.67 -23.14 -0.06
CA LYS A 8 -3.75 -23.88 -0.92
C LYS A 8 -2.40 -23.16 -1.03
N ASN A 9 -2.41 -21.83 -1.12
CA ASN A 9 -1.18 -21.03 -1.11
C ASN A 9 -0.41 -21.17 0.21
N SER A 10 -1.09 -21.16 1.36
CA SER A 10 -0.45 -21.36 2.67
C SER A 10 0.16 -22.75 2.81
N VAL A 11 -0.56 -23.80 2.38
CA VAL A 11 -0.01 -25.18 2.34
C VAL A 11 1.24 -25.25 1.47
N SER A 12 1.19 -24.67 0.27
CA SER A 12 2.34 -24.67 -0.67
C SER A 12 3.57 -23.95 -0.13
N ARG A 13 3.39 -22.99 0.78
CA ARG A 13 4.46 -22.23 1.43
C ARG A 13 4.90 -22.83 2.77
N ASN A 14 4.31 -23.94 3.19
CA ASN A 14 4.46 -24.50 4.53
C ASN A 14 4.13 -23.47 5.64
N ASP A 15 3.21 -22.54 5.37
CA ASP A 15 2.80 -21.46 6.27
C ASP A 15 1.62 -21.92 7.13
N VAL A 16 1.94 -22.59 8.23
CA VAL A 16 0.98 -23.19 9.16
C VAL A 16 0.11 -22.12 9.86
N GLU A 17 0.73 -21.01 10.26
CA GLU A 17 0.03 -19.91 10.94
C GLU A 17 -0.94 -19.19 10.00
N GLY A 18 -0.49 -18.88 8.78
CA GLY A 18 -1.32 -18.29 7.73
C GLY A 18 -2.44 -19.23 7.30
N PHE A 19 -2.18 -20.54 7.24
CA PHE A 19 -3.21 -21.54 6.96
C PHE A 19 -4.32 -21.52 8.02
N LEU A 20 -3.96 -21.68 9.29
CA LEU A 20 -4.95 -21.75 10.38
C LEU A 20 -5.78 -20.46 10.46
N ARG A 21 -5.13 -19.30 10.26
CA ARG A 21 -5.80 -17.99 10.23
C ARG A 21 -6.82 -17.90 9.10
N THR A 22 -6.42 -18.30 7.90
CA THR A 22 -7.27 -18.30 6.70
C THR A 22 -8.44 -19.26 6.88
N PHE A 23 -8.19 -20.43 7.47
CA PHE A 23 -9.20 -21.45 7.73
C PHE A 23 -10.28 -20.95 8.69
N LEU A 24 -9.89 -20.32 9.81
CA LEU A 24 -10.82 -19.73 10.77
C LEU A 24 -11.61 -18.56 10.19
N LEU A 25 -10.98 -17.72 9.36
CA LEU A 25 -11.67 -16.61 8.68
C LEU A 25 -12.74 -17.09 7.69
N LEU A 26 -12.49 -18.20 6.99
CA LEU A 26 -13.47 -18.80 6.09
C LEU A 26 -14.70 -19.32 6.86
N ILE A 27 -14.49 -19.96 8.02
CA ILE A 27 -15.60 -20.39 8.89
C ILE A 27 -16.41 -19.18 9.37
N LEU A 28 -15.73 -18.11 9.83
CA LEU A 28 -16.38 -16.88 10.27
C LEU A 28 -17.20 -16.20 9.15
N GLN A 29 -16.78 -16.37 7.89
CA GLN A 29 -17.50 -15.89 6.70
C GLN A 29 -18.69 -16.79 6.30
N GLY A 30 -19.00 -17.83 7.08
CA GLY A 30 -20.14 -18.72 6.84
C GLY A 30 -19.83 -19.94 5.97
N THR A 31 -18.55 -20.27 5.75
CA THR A 31 -18.18 -21.48 4.99
C THR A 31 -18.41 -22.74 5.83
N THR A 32 -18.85 -23.83 5.20
CA THR A 32 -19.18 -25.10 5.86
C THR A 32 -17.95 -25.95 6.25
N LEU A 33 -16.84 -25.32 6.62
CA LEU A 33 -15.64 -26.03 7.06
C LEU A 33 -15.83 -26.52 8.51
N SER A 34 -15.41 -27.74 8.79
CA SER A 34 -15.43 -28.31 10.13
C SER A 34 -14.13 -28.00 10.87
N LEU A 35 -14.23 -27.76 12.18
CA LEU A 35 -13.08 -27.73 13.06
C LEU A 35 -12.80 -29.12 13.63
N PRO A 36 -11.52 -29.45 13.88
CA PRO A 36 -11.19 -30.59 14.71
C PRO A 36 -11.73 -30.41 16.13
N LYS A 37 -12.10 -31.52 16.75
CA LYS A 37 -12.74 -31.60 18.07
C LYS A 37 -11.77 -32.13 19.14
N SER A 38 -10.81 -32.97 18.76
CA SER A 38 -9.88 -33.53 19.73
C SER A 38 -8.91 -32.47 20.26
N ARG A 39 -8.37 -32.74 21.45
CA ARG A 39 -7.28 -31.96 22.08
C ARG A 39 -5.98 -32.75 22.16
N LEU A 40 -6.01 -34.02 21.75
CA LEU A 40 -4.84 -34.88 21.73
C LEU A 40 -4.16 -34.75 20.37
N LYS A 41 -2.83 -34.63 20.39
CA LYS A 41 -2.05 -34.36 19.19
C LYS A 41 -2.23 -35.46 18.13
N ASP A 42 -2.23 -36.72 18.56
CA ASP A 42 -2.31 -37.87 17.64
C ASP A 42 -3.66 -37.94 16.91
N ASP A 43 -4.75 -37.69 17.62
CA ASP A 43 -6.10 -37.62 17.03
C ASP A 43 -6.20 -36.41 16.07
N LEU A 44 -5.62 -35.27 16.45
CA LEU A 44 -5.62 -34.06 15.63
C LEU A 44 -4.91 -34.28 14.28
N LEU A 45 -3.84 -35.09 14.24
CA LEU A 45 -3.17 -35.41 12.98
C LEU A 45 -4.12 -36.07 11.97
N ILE A 46 -5.10 -36.84 12.46
CA ILE A 46 -6.11 -37.51 11.64
C ILE A 46 -7.24 -36.53 11.32
N GLU A 47 -7.80 -35.87 12.33
CA GLU A 47 -8.93 -34.95 12.15
C GLU A 47 -8.59 -33.78 11.20
N TRP A 48 -7.35 -33.29 11.21
CA TRP A 48 -6.93 -32.26 10.26
C TRP A 48 -6.97 -32.76 8.81
N LYS A 49 -6.65 -34.02 8.54
CA LYS A 49 -6.73 -34.60 7.19
C LYS A 49 -8.18 -34.62 6.67
N ASP A 50 -9.14 -34.76 7.58
CA ASP A 50 -10.57 -34.73 7.26
C ASP A 50 -11.13 -33.29 7.14
N CYS A 51 -10.61 -32.35 7.94
CA CYS A 51 -11.07 -30.96 7.95
C CYS A 51 -10.52 -30.13 6.79
N ILE A 52 -9.33 -30.46 6.28
CA ILE A 52 -8.70 -29.71 5.19
C ILE A 52 -9.46 -29.98 3.87
N PRO A 53 -9.97 -28.95 3.18
CA PRO A 53 -10.73 -29.14 1.96
C PRO A 53 -9.86 -29.74 0.84
N LYS A 54 -10.48 -30.55 -0.03
CA LYS A 54 -9.79 -31.36 -1.06
C LYS A 54 -8.85 -30.56 -1.97
N ASN A 55 -9.17 -29.31 -2.25
CA ASN A 55 -8.37 -28.42 -3.07
C ASN A 55 -7.08 -27.91 -2.38
N ALA A 56 -6.91 -28.14 -1.08
CA ALA A 56 -5.73 -27.80 -0.29
C ALA A 56 -4.99 -29.04 0.26
N GLN A 57 -5.24 -30.25 -0.27
CA GLN A 57 -4.69 -31.51 0.25
C GLN A 57 -3.21 -31.78 -0.05
N PHE A 58 -2.49 -30.86 -0.70
CA PHE A 58 -1.06 -31.02 -1.03
C PHE A 58 -0.14 -30.66 0.15
N TYR A 59 -0.44 -31.15 1.35
CA TYR A 59 0.35 -30.91 2.57
C TYR A 59 1.32 -32.05 2.87
N THR A 60 2.37 -31.75 3.64
CA THR A 60 3.29 -32.74 4.21
C THR A 60 2.79 -33.21 5.58
N ASP A 61 3.22 -34.38 6.05
CA ASP A 61 2.91 -34.82 7.42
C ASP A 61 3.51 -33.89 8.48
N ASP A 62 4.67 -33.27 8.19
CA ASP A 62 5.28 -32.26 9.05
C ASP A 62 4.41 -31.01 9.18
N PHE A 63 3.82 -30.54 8.09
CA PHE A 63 2.86 -29.42 8.11
C PHE A 63 1.67 -29.73 9.03
N ILE A 64 1.10 -30.94 8.92
CA ILE A 64 -0.03 -31.37 9.76
C ILE A 64 0.39 -31.46 11.23
N ALA A 65 1.60 -31.97 11.51
CA ALA A 65 2.11 -32.04 12.88
C ALA A 65 2.32 -30.66 13.51
N GLN A 66 2.83 -29.70 12.75
CA GLN A 66 2.96 -28.31 13.17
C GLN A 66 1.58 -27.66 13.35
N LEU A 67 0.64 -27.90 12.44
CA LEU A 67 -0.73 -27.40 12.53
C LEU A 67 -1.47 -27.92 13.77
N SER A 68 -1.37 -29.22 14.08
CA SER A 68 -1.91 -29.81 15.30
C SER A 68 -1.31 -29.17 16.55
N SER A 69 -0.01 -28.89 16.53
CA SER A 69 0.68 -28.29 17.68
C SER A 69 0.24 -26.84 17.91
N LEU A 70 0.17 -26.05 16.84
CA LEU A 70 -0.35 -24.68 16.86
C LEU A 70 -1.81 -24.62 17.31
N TRP A 71 -2.64 -25.55 16.84
CA TRP A 71 -4.05 -25.63 17.22
C TRP A 71 -4.22 -25.87 18.73
N ILE A 72 -3.50 -26.84 19.30
CA ILE A 72 -3.52 -27.10 20.75
C ILE A 72 -3.09 -25.85 21.52
N GLU A 73 -2.04 -25.18 21.06
CA GLU A 73 -1.51 -23.99 21.72
C GLU A 73 -2.54 -22.85 21.74
N VAL A 74 -3.18 -22.57 20.61
CA VAL A 74 -4.22 -21.54 20.50
C VAL A 74 -5.46 -21.89 21.33
N LEU A 75 -5.90 -23.15 21.31
CA LEU A 75 -7.02 -23.61 22.15
C LEU A 75 -6.69 -23.49 23.65
N THR A 76 -5.46 -23.80 24.03
CA THR A 76 -5.00 -23.72 25.43
C THR A 76 -4.99 -22.27 25.90
N GLU A 77 -4.48 -21.34 25.08
CA GLU A 77 -4.50 -19.91 25.39
C GLU A 77 -5.90 -19.31 25.45
N GLN A 78 -6.85 -19.83 24.67
CA GLN A 78 -8.26 -19.43 24.73
C GLN A 78 -8.94 -19.96 26.00
N GLY A 79 -8.38 -20.96 26.66
CA GLY A 79 -8.98 -21.62 27.83
C GLY A 79 -9.90 -22.78 27.48
N GLY A 80 -10.02 -23.14 26.20
CA GLY A 80 -10.73 -24.32 25.71
C GLY A 80 -12.22 -24.35 26.04
N LYS A 81 -12.88 -23.21 26.25
CA LYS A 81 -14.32 -23.16 26.53
C LYS A 81 -15.05 -22.58 25.33
N PRO A 82 -16.06 -23.27 24.79
CA PRO A 82 -16.86 -22.71 23.71
C PRO A 82 -17.61 -21.47 24.23
N SER A 83 -17.51 -20.37 23.49
CA SER A 83 -18.21 -19.11 23.71
C SER A 83 -18.85 -18.65 22.40
N ASP A 84 -19.82 -17.73 22.46
CA ASP A 84 -20.43 -17.16 21.24
C ASP A 84 -19.40 -16.42 20.35
N ARG A 85 -18.25 -16.06 20.92
CA ARG A 85 -17.13 -15.40 20.26
C ARG A 85 -15.90 -16.30 20.08
N PHE A 86 -16.08 -17.61 20.21
CA PHE A 86 -14.98 -18.58 20.23
C PHE A 86 -14.03 -18.40 19.03
N LEU A 87 -14.55 -18.29 17.81
CA LEU A 87 -13.74 -18.09 16.60
C LEU A 87 -12.98 -16.75 16.59
N GLU A 88 -13.62 -15.68 17.08
CA GLU A 88 -13.01 -14.34 17.15
C GLU A 88 -11.87 -14.31 18.18
N GLU A 89 -12.05 -15.00 19.30
CA GLU A 89 -11.03 -15.16 20.35
C GLU A 89 -9.82 -15.95 19.83
N LEU A 90 -10.05 -17.10 19.16
CA LEU A 90 -8.97 -17.89 18.55
C LEU A 90 -8.19 -17.07 17.50
N LEU A 91 -8.88 -16.31 16.65
CA LEU A 91 -8.24 -15.42 15.68
C LEU A 91 -7.42 -14.32 16.36
N THR A 92 -7.92 -13.75 17.44
CA THR A 92 -7.20 -12.71 18.20
C THR A 92 -5.90 -13.27 18.79
N ILE A 93 -5.97 -14.46 19.40
CA ILE A 93 -4.80 -15.17 19.95
C ILE A 93 -3.79 -15.47 18.85
N LEU A 94 -4.24 -16.07 17.74
CA LEU A 94 -3.37 -16.42 16.62
C LEU A 94 -2.69 -15.19 16.00
N ASN A 95 -3.43 -14.10 15.78
CA ASN A 95 -2.85 -12.85 15.28
C ASN A 95 -1.81 -12.26 16.26
N ASN A 96 -2.02 -12.41 17.56
CA ASN A 96 -1.05 -11.96 18.57
C ASN A 96 0.20 -12.85 18.60
N LYS A 97 0.07 -14.16 18.36
CA LYS A 97 1.21 -15.09 18.22
C LYS A 97 2.05 -14.75 17.01
N ILE A 98 1.43 -14.63 15.82
CA ILE A 98 2.11 -14.23 14.58
C ILE A 98 2.91 -12.93 14.83
N LYS A 99 2.28 -11.92 15.45
CA LYS A 99 2.96 -10.65 15.83
C LYS A 99 4.12 -10.82 16.80
N LYS A 100 4.10 -11.83 17.69
CA LYS A 100 5.18 -12.11 18.65
C LYS A 100 6.33 -12.89 18.02
N THR A 101 6.04 -13.86 17.13
CA THR A 101 7.06 -14.60 16.36
C THR A 101 7.88 -13.64 15.51
N ILE A 102 7.20 -12.72 14.81
CA ILE A 102 7.82 -11.62 14.04
C ILE A 102 8.74 -10.73 14.90
N LYS A 103 8.46 -10.59 16.21
CA LYS A 103 9.27 -9.77 17.12
C LYS A 103 10.46 -10.50 17.73
N LYS A 104 10.43 -11.84 17.82
CA LYS A 104 11.45 -12.65 18.52
C LYS A 104 12.57 -13.10 17.59
N GLU A 105 12.33 -13.23 16.29
CA GLU A 105 13.36 -13.62 15.31
C GLU A 105 14.26 -12.44 14.88
N SER A 106 14.05 -11.24 15.42
CA SER A 106 14.80 -10.02 15.11
C SER A 106 16.09 -9.83 15.93
N ILE A 107 17.00 -10.81 15.90
CA ILE A 107 18.42 -10.60 16.28
C ILE A 107 19.30 -10.88 15.05
N ASP A 108 19.18 -10.04 14.01
CA ASP A 108 20.24 -9.90 13.02
C ASP A 108 20.29 -8.44 12.52
N PRO A 109 21.35 -7.66 12.82
CA PRO A 109 21.38 -6.20 12.60
C PRO A 109 21.43 -5.78 11.12
N LEU A 110 21.72 -6.69 10.19
CA LEU A 110 21.92 -6.38 8.76
C LEU A 110 20.65 -6.42 7.90
N LEU A 111 19.53 -6.89 8.44
CA LEU A 111 18.24 -7.04 7.72
C LEU A 111 17.16 -6.03 8.18
N ASN A 112 17.56 -4.99 8.92
CA ASN A 112 16.70 -3.93 9.45
C ASN A 112 16.08 -2.97 8.39
N GLU A 113 16.14 -3.29 7.09
CA GLU A 113 15.59 -2.43 6.03
C GLU A 113 14.39 -3.00 5.26
N VAL A 114 13.81 -4.12 5.69
CA VAL A 114 12.52 -4.58 5.13
C VAL A 114 11.56 -4.95 6.25
N SER A 115 11.00 -3.91 6.88
CA SER A 115 10.00 -4.00 7.93
C SER A 115 8.67 -4.54 7.40
N LEU A 116 8.06 -5.45 8.17
CA LEU A 116 6.60 -5.65 8.22
C LEU A 116 5.93 -4.43 8.88
N ASN A 117 6.10 -3.27 8.25
CA ASN A 117 5.14 -2.20 8.35
C ASN A 117 4.08 -2.49 7.29
N VAL A 118 2.80 -2.34 7.62
CA VAL A 118 1.87 -1.87 6.59
C VAL A 118 2.58 -0.65 6.00
N SER A 119 3.07 -0.78 4.75
CA SER A 119 4.02 0.20 4.18
C SER A 119 3.50 1.60 4.46
N ASP A 120 4.38 2.56 4.78
CA ASP A 120 3.97 3.96 4.83
C ASP A 120 3.17 4.32 3.56
N ASP A 121 3.48 3.68 2.43
CA ASP A 121 2.70 3.75 1.20
C ASP A 121 1.22 3.34 1.36
N TYR A 122 0.90 2.29 2.11
CA TYR A 122 -0.47 1.86 2.36
C TYR A 122 -1.22 2.84 3.27
N TYR A 123 -0.60 3.33 4.35
CA TYR A 123 -1.23 4.33 5.21
C TYR A 123 -1.43 5.67 4.48
N ASN A 124 -0.45 6.07 3.66
CA ASN A 124 -0.52 7.26 2.82
C ASN A 124 -1.59 7.10 1.72
N ASP A 125 -1.72 5.92 1.10
CA ASP A 125 -2.77 5.63 0.12
C ASP A 125 -4.16 5.65 0.77
N LYS A 126 -4.32 5.02 1.94
CA LYS A 126 -5.58 5.01 2.69
C LYS A 126 -6.01 6.43 3.07
N LYS A 127 -5.10 7.23 3.65
CA LYS A 127 -5.36 8.63 4.01
C LYS A 127 -5.70 9.48 2.78
N ALA A 128 -4.99 9.28 1.66
CA ALA A 128 -5.24 9.99 0.41
C ALA A 128 -6.65 9.74 -0.16
N ARG A 129 -7.21 8.56 0.08
CA ARG A 129 -8.57 8.15 -0.33
C ARG A 129 -9.66 8.72 0.59
N GLU A 130 -9.35 8.91 1.87
CA GLU A 130 -10.28 9.47 2.88
C GLU A 130 -10.38 11.00 2.84
N ASP A 131 -9.37 11.68 2.28
CA ASP A 131 -9.36 13.14 2.12
C ASP A 131 -10.53 13.65 1.26
N GLU A 132 -11.28 14.60 1.81
CA GLU A 132 -12.46 15.22 1.20
C GLU A 132 -12.13 15.93 -0.13
N ILE A 133 -13.02 15.77 -1.12
CA ILE A 133 -12.93 16.46 -2.40
C ILE A 133 -13.59 17.83 -2.26
N PHE A 134 -12.80 18.89 -2.45
CA PHE A 134 -13.29 20.28 -2.39
C PHE A 134 -14.08 20.65 -3.65
N SER A 135 -14.93 21.68 -3.56
CA SER A 135 -15.61 22.25 -4.73
C SER A 135 -14.60 22.78 -5.77
N VAL A 136 -15.03 22.82 -7.05
CA VAL A 136 -14.19 23.26 -8.18
C VAL A 136 -13.60 24.65 -7.97
N ASP A 137 -14.34 25.60 -7.40
CA ASP A 137 -13.86 26.97 -7.14
C ASP A 137 -12.71 27.02 -6.13
N ILE A 138 -12.80 26.20 -5.07
CA ILE A 138 -11.73 26.07 -4.07
C ILE A 138 -10.50 25.42 -4.71
N LEU A 139 -10.69 24.39 -5.54
CA LEU A 139 -9.60 23.72 -6.24
C LEU A 139 -8.91 24.65 -7.24
N LEU A 140 -9.66 25.48 -7.97
CA LEU A 140 -9.12 26.50 -8.86
C LEU A 140 -8.25 27.49 -8.08
N THR A 141 -8.69 27.93 -6.92
CA THR A 141 -7.89 28.80 -6.03
C THR A 141 -6.57 28.13 -5.65
N LYS A 142 -6.60 26.84 -5.26
CA LYS A 142 -5.39 26.06 -4.96
C LYS A 142 -4.47 25.88 -6.18
N VAL A 143 -5.03 25.73 -7.39
CA VAL A 143 -4.25 25.73 -8.64
C VAL A 143 -3.51 27.05 -8.85
N HIS A 144 -4.17 28.18 -8.62
CA HIS A 144 -3.53 29.50 -8.73
C HIS A 144 -2.40 29.68 -7.71
N GLU A 145 -2.64 29.31 -6.46
CA GLU A 145 -1.64 29.41 -5.39
C GLU A 145 -0.44 28.50 -5.64
N SER A 146 -0.69 27.27 -6.08
CA SER A 146 0.37 26.30 -6.38
C SER A 146 1.23 26.74 -7.56
N LEU A 147 0.64 27.34 -8.60
CA LEU A 147 1.41 27.96 -9.69
C LEU A 147 2.24 29.14 -9.20
N LYS A 148 1.65 30.05 -8.40
CA LYS A 148 2.35 31.22 -7.85
C LYS A 148 3.53 30.83 -6.95
N ARG A 149 3.37 29.77 -6.16
CA ARG A 149 4.41 29.23 -5.26
C ARG A 149 5.28 28.16 -5.92
N GLU A 150 5.04 27.90 -7.21
CA GLU A 150 5.67 26.86 -8.02
C GLU A 150 5.71 25.45 -7.39
N ARG A 151 4.65 25.09 -6.65
CA ARG A 151 4.46 23.79 -5.98
C ARG A 151 3.86 22.77 -6.92
N THR A 152 4.70 21.96 -7.55
CA THR A 152 4.31 21.00 -8.59
C THR A 152 3.31 19.95 -8.12
N ASP A 153 3.53 19.31 -6.97
CA ASP A 153 2.63 18.25 -6.48
C ASP A 153 1.27 18.82 -6.06
N LEU A 154 1.25 19.99 -5.41
CA LEU A 154 -0.01 20.65 -5.04
C LEU A 154 -0.83 21.06 -6.27
N PHE A 155 -0.15 21.51 -7.34
CA PHE A 155 -0.78 21.79 -8.62
C PHE A 155 -1.42 20.53 -9.21
N LEU A 156 -0.68 19.42 -9.28
CA LEU A 156 -1.18 18.16 -9.81
C LEU A 156 -2.37 17.62 -9.00
N ILE A 157 -2.29 17.63 -7.67
CA ILE A 157 -3.38 17.19 -6.79
C ILE A 157 -4.65 18.01 -7.07
N SER A 158 -4.52 19.34 -7.10
CA SER A 158 -5.66 20.24 -7.27
C SER A 158 -6.24 20.14 -8.69
N TYR A 159 -5.39 20.06 -9.72
CA TYR A 159 -5.82 19.96 -11.10
C TYR A 159 -6.47 18.61 -11.42
N LEU A 160 -5.91 17.50 -10.92
CA LEU A 160 -6.51 16.17 -11.11
C LEU A 160 -7.87 16.05 -10.43
N ALA A 161 -8.04 16.66 -9.25
CA ALA A 161 -9.34 16.74 -8.60
C ALA A 161 -10.36 17.51 -9.46
N ILE A 162 -9.97 18.64 -10.08
CA ILE A 162 -10.83 19.36 -11.02
C ILE A 162 -11.23 18.47 -12.21
N VAL A 163 -10.29 17.71 -12.78
CA VAL A 163 -10.57 16.83 -13.94
C VAL A 163 -11.56 15.71 -13.58
N ILE A 164 -11.55 15.22 -12.33
CA ILE A 164 -12.49 14.20 -11.86
C ILE A 164 -13.91 14.78 -11.77
N GLU A 165 -14.04 16.00 -11.26
CA GLU A 165 -15.34 16.67 -11.06
C GLU A 165 -15.89 17.30 -12.35
N ASP A 166 -15.03 17.85 -13.20
CA ASP A 166 -15.40 18.52 -14.45
C ASP A 166 -14.63 17.94 -15.66
N LYS A 167 -15.37 17.19 -16.49
CA LYS A 167 -14.88 16.53 -17.72
C LYS A 167 -14.41 17.51 -18.80
N ASN A 168 -14.66 18.81 -18.66
CA ASN A 168 -14.12 19.82 -19.57
C ASN A 168 -12.60 19.95 -19.43
N TYR A 169 -12.04 19.59 -18.27
CA TYR A 169 -10.59 19.60 -18.02
C TYR A 169 -9.93 18.33 -18.53
N LYS A 170 -8.78 18.49 -19.19
CA LYS A 170 -8.06 17.40 -19.86
C LYS A 170 -6.63 17.32 -19.38
N ILE A 171 -6.16 16.11 -19.17
CA ILE A 171 -4.77 15.81 -18.82
C ILE A 171 -3.96 15.41 -20.06
N PRO A 172 -2.62 15.56 -20.02
CA PRO A 172 -1.77 15.06 -21.07
C PRO A 172 -1.80 13.53 -21.17
N LYS A 173 -2.19 13.01 -22.34
CA LYS A 173 -2.27 11.56 -22.64
C LYS A 173 -1.09 11.11 -23.52
N ILE A 174 0.11 11.53 -23.15
CA ILE A 174 1.33 11.25 -23.91
C ILE A 174 2.51 11.03 -22.96
N THR A 175 3.45 10.17 -23.34
CA THR A 175 4.64 9.81 -22.54
C THR A 175 5.92 10.46 -23.04
N ILE A 176 5.88 11.23 -24.14
CA ILE A 176 7.07 11.91 -24.69
C ILE A 176 7.29 13.21 -23.90
N PRO A 177 8.42 13.39 -23.16
CA PRO A 177 8.63 14.51 -22.24
C PRO A 177 8.41 15.91 -22.84
N GLU A 178 8.91 16.17 -24.05
CA GLU A 178 8.79 17.46 -24.74
C GLU A 178 7.33 17.78 -25.08
N LYS A 179 6.57 16.73 -25.47
CA LYS A 179 5.15 16.85 -25.79
C LYS A 179 4.30 16.98 -24.53
N ILE A 180 4.69 16.34 -23.43
CA ILE A 180 4.06 16.53 -22.11
C ILE A 180 4.18 18.01 -21.72
N GLN A 181 5.37 18.60 -21.84
CA GLN A 181 5.59 20.00 -21.49
C GLN A 181 4.78 20.95 -22.36
N ALA A 182 4.71 20.71 -23.67
CA ALA A 182 3.88 21.49 -24.57
C ALA A 182 2.38 21.41 -24.22
N GLN A 183 1.89 20.22 -23.84
CA GLN A 183 0.49 20.04 -23.42
C GLN A 183 0.19 20.72 -22.08
N TRP A 184 1.08 20.61 -21.09
CA TRP A 184 0.92 21.35 -19.83
C TRP A 184 0.95 22.87 -20.04
N ARG A 185 1.85 23.37 -20.88
CA ARG A 185 1.86 24.79 -21.28
C ARG A 185 0.50 25.19 -21.85
N ARG A 186 -0.04 24.38 -22.78
CA ARG A 186 -1.33 24.63 -23.42
C ARG A 186 -2.47 24.66 -22.39
N ILE A 187 -2.53 23.67 -21.51
CA ILE A 187 -3.54 23.59 -20.44
C ILE A 187 -3.47 24.83 -19.54
N ILE A 188 -2.29 25.17 -19.04
CA ILE A 188 -2.13 26.28 -18.09
C ILE A 188 -2.45 27.62 -18.75
N SER A 189 -1.95 27.88 -19.97
CA SER A 189 -2.15 29.18 -20.62
C SER A 189 -3.48 29.34 -21.34
N GLN A 190 -4.03 28.28 -21.93
CA GLN A 190 -5.27 28.39 -22.71
C GLN A 190 -6.50 28.04 -21.88
N GLN A 191 -6.45 26.93 -21.15
CA GLN A 191 -7.60 26.45 -20.39
C GLN A 191 -7.72 27.15 -19.03
N LEU A 192 -6.62 27.27 -18.29
CA LEU A 192 -6.61 27.96 -16.99
C LEU A 192 -6.38 29.47 -17.11
N LYS A 193 -5.88 29.95 -18.26
CA LYS A 193 -5.53 31.37 -18.51
C LYS A 193 -4.51 31.93 -17.51
N LEU A 194 -3.54 31.10 -17.10
CA LEU A 194 -2.52 31.46 -16.12
C LEU A 194 -1.12 31.55 -16.71
N LYS A 195 -0.31 32.39 -16.07
CA LYS A 195 1.14 32.50 -16.33
C LYS A 195 1.88 31.40 -15.57
N HIS A 196 3.00 30.96 -16.12
CA HIS A 196 3.86 29.95 -15.52
C HIS A 196 5.32 30.20 -15.93
N SER A 197 6.26 29.79 -15.07
CA SER A 197 7.68 29.78 -15.40
C SER A 197 8.06 28.55 -16.24
N LEU A 198 9.14 28.65 -17.01
CA LEU A 198 9.70 27.51 -17.75
C LEU A 198 10.17 26.40 -16.80
N GLU A 199 10.80 26.78 -15.69
CA GLU A 199 11.27 25.84 -14.67
C GLU A 199 10.12 25.05 -14.05
N PHE A 200 9.01 25.71 -13.72
CA PHE A 200 7.83 25.03 -13.19
C PHE A 200 7.29 24.00 -14.18
N LEU A 201 7.18 24.36 -15.47
CA LEU A 201 6.72 23.44 -16.51
C LEU A 201 7.65 22.23 -16.66
N GLU A 202 8.96 22.44 -16.58
CA GLU A 202 9.93 21.34 -16.67
C GLU A 202 9.77 20.39 -15.48
N ARG A 203 9.67 20.91 -14.25
CA ARG A 203 9.41 20.10 -13.04
C ARG A 203 8.08 19.35 -13.14
N LEU A 204 7.02 20.03 -13.58
CA LEU A 204 5.70 19.45 -13.79
C LEU A 204 5.72 18.32 -14.82
N SER A 205 6.43 18.51 -15.93
CA SER A 205 6.50 17.53 -17.01
C SER A 205 7.30 16.30 -16.58
N LYS A 206 8.43 16.48 -15.91
CA LYS A 206 9.21 15.38 -15.32
C LYS A 206 8.40 14.60 -14.29
N ARG A 207 7.68 15.31 -13.41
CA ARG A 207 6.83 14.69 -12.39
C ARG A 207 5.67 13.92 -13.02
N TRP A 208 5.00 14.48 -14.02
CA TRP A 208 3.93 13.80 -14.76
C TRP A 208 4.45 12.57 -15.51
N PHE A 209 5.58 12.67 -16.22
CA PHE A 209 6.21 11.53 -16.88
C PHE A 209 6.52 10.39 -15.90
N TYR A 210 7.06 10.71 -14.72
CA TYR A 210 7.28 9.72 -13.65
C TYR A 210 5.98 9.02 -13.24
N ILE A 211 4.91 9.78 -13.02
CA ILE A 211 3.59 9.24 -12.66
C ILE A 211 3.07 8.31 -13.76
N LEU A 212 3.13 8.74 -15.02
CA LEU A 212 2.68 7.92 -16.16
C LEU A 212 3.49 6.62 -16.30
N ASN A 213 4.79 6.64 -16.05
CA ASN A 213 5.60 5.42 -16.08
C ASN A 213 5.26 4.45 -14.95
N LYS A 214 4.74 4.94 -13.82
CA LYS A 214 4.37 4.11 -12.67
C LYS A 214 2.93 3.60 -12.71
N LYS A 215 2.00 4.40 -13.23
CA LYS A 215 0.55 4.12 -13.21
C LYS A 215 -0.08 3.91 -14.60
N GLY A 216 0.67 4.12 -15.66
CA GLY A 216 0.16 4.11 -17.03
C GLY A 216 -0.55 5.42 -17.41
N ILE A 217 -1.02 5.48 -18.66
CA ILE A 217 -1.80 6.62 -19.16
C ILE A 217 -3.26 6.45 -18.73
N PRO A 218 -3.82 7.33 -17.88
CA PRO A 218 -5.20 7.23 -17.47
C PRO A 218 -6.15 7.53 -18.64
N SER A 219 -7.08 6.60 -18.87
CA SER A 219 -8.10 6.63 -19.91
C SER A 219 -9.52 6.80 -19.35
N THR A 220 -9.76 6.37 -18.11
CA THR A 220 -11.04 6.48 -17.39
C THR A 220 -10.95 7.39 -16.16
N ASN A 221 -12.08 7.84 -15.63
CA ASN A 221 -12.13 8.66 -14.41
C ASN A 221 -11.58 7.90 -13.19
N GLU A 222 -11.81 6.60 -13.10
CA GLU A 222 -11.29 5.73 -12.05
C GLU A 222 -9.76 5.68 -12.09
N GLN A 223 -9.16 5.60 -13.28
CA GLN A 223 -7.72 5.65 -13.44
C GLN A 223 -7.14 7.03 -13.07
N ILE A 224 -7.88 8.12 -13.33
CA ILE A 224 -7.50 9.47 -12.88
C ILE A 224 -7.53 9.57 -11.35
N LYS A 225 -8.53 8.96 -10.69
CA LYS A 225 -8.59 8.86 -9.22
C LYS A 225 -7.39 8.09 -8.66
N GLU A 226 -7.04 6.94 -9.23
CA GLU A 226 -5.85 6.19 -8.81
C GLU A 226 -4.54 6.98 -9.00
N VAL A 227 -4.44 7.76 -10.08
CA VAL A 227 -3.31 8.68 -10.27
C VAL A 227 -3.32 9.78 -9.21
N LEU A 228 -4.47 10.39 -8.90
CA LEU A 228 -4.59 11.39 -7.83
C LEU A 228 -4.14 10.83 -6.48
N TYR A 229 -4.61 9.64 -6.10
CA TYR A 229 -4.21 9.01 -4.83
C TYR A 229 -2.72 8.73 -4.78
N PHE A 230 -2.14 8.25 -5.89
CA PHE A 230 -0.70 8.07 -6.00
C PHE A 230 0.06 9.37 -5.79
N VAL A 231 -0.36 10.48 -6.40
CA VAL A 231 0.27 11.79 -6.22
C VAL A 231 0.12 12.25 -4.78
N LYS A 232 -1.05 12.14 -4.16
CA LYS A 232 -1.27 12.49 -2.74
C LYS A 232 -0.35 11.69 -1.81
N ALA A 233 -0.27 10.36 -2.00
CA ALA A 233 0.55 9.49 -1.17
C ALA A 233 2.07 9.74 -1.34
N ASN A 234 2.48 10.17 -2.53
CA ASN A 234 3.88 10.44 -2.87
C ASN A 234 4.24 11.93 -2.85
N ALA A 235 3.31 12.78 -2.42
CA ALA A 235 3.56 14.20 -2.27
C ALA A 235 4.50 14.34 -1.08
N LYS A 236 5.77 14.63 -1.36
CA LYS A 236 6.67 15.09 -0.31
C LYS A 236 6.10 16.43 0.10
N GLU A 237 5.57 16.55 1.32
CA GLU A 237 5.34 17.87 1.89
C GLU A 237 6.63 18.67 1.64
N ASP A 238 6.55 19.78 0.90
CA ASP A 238 7.67 20.68 0.62
C ASP A 238 8.12 21.38 1.93
N LYS A 239 8.42 20.61 2.99
CA LYS A 239 9.10 21.03 4.23
C LYS A 239 10.58 21.35 3.99
N VAL A 240 11.11 21.11 2.78
CA VAL A 240 12.55 21.19 2.49
C VAL A 240 13.03 22.61 2.10
N LYS A 241 12.19 23.65 2.12
CA LYS A 241 12.64 25.05 1.92
C LYS A 241 12.62 25.95 3.16
N GLN A 242 12.46 25.42 4.37
CA GLN A 242 12.72 26.19 5.61
C GLN A 242 13.97 25.77 6.40
N ILE A 243 14.65 24.67 6.03
CA ILE A 243 15.84 24.20 6.78
C ILE A 243 17.17 24.53 6.08
N LYS A 244 17.18 24.97 4.81
CA LYS A 244 18.42 25.33 4.08
C LYS A 244 18.74 26.83 4.03
N ALA A 245 18.32 27.60 5.03
CA ALA A 245 18.92 28.90 5.31
C ALA A 245 19.98 28.82 6.44
N THR A 246 20.13 27.67 7.09
CA THR A 246 21.09 27.47 8.18
C THR A 246 21.63 26.05 8.15
N SER A 247 22.63 25.79 7.30
CA SER A 247 23.81 24.97 7.62
C SER A 247 24.49 24.44 6.35
N ASN A 248 25.74 24.88 6.22
CA ASN A 248 26.86 24.20 5.57
C ASN A 248 26.87 24.08 4.06
N GLU A 249 27.45 25.14 3.47
CA GLU A 249 28.66 25.05 2.65
C GLU A 249 29.45 23.74 2.81
N GLY A 250 29.93 23.21 1.68
CA GLY A 250 30.85 22.06 1.67
C GLY A 250 30.31 20.81 0.97
N GLY A 251 29.60 21.00 -0.14
CA GLY A 251 29.05 19.91 -0.95
C GLY A 251 30.12 18.98 -1.51
N PHE A 252 29.92 17.68 -1.25
CA PHE A 252 30.57 16.51 -1.82
C PHE A 252 30.89 16.59 -3.34
N PHE A 253 30.15 17.40 -4.11
CA PHE A 253 30.38 17.63 -5.54
C PHE A 253 31.58 18.54 -5.88
N SER A 254 32.08 19.36 -4.95
CA SER A 254 33.28 20.20 -5.22
C SER A 254 34.58 19.39 -5.29
N ARG A 255 34.57 18.14 -4.80
CA ARG A 255 35.73 17.23 -4.85
C ARG A 255 35.84 16.43 -6.16
N LEU A 256 34.80 16.42 -6.99
CA LEU A 256 34.78 15.63 -8.23
C LEU A 256 35.24 16.40 -9.48
N PHE A 257 35.38 17.73 -9.43
CA PHE A 257 35.75 18.53 -10.59
C PHE A 257 36.89 19.53 -10.40
N ASN A 258 37.55 19.55 -9.24
CA ASN A 258 38.76 20.37 -9.06
C ASN A 258 40.03 19.52 -9.17
N LYS A 259 40.37 19.15 -10.41
CA LYS A 259 41.75 18.82 -10.80
C LYS A 259 42.02 19.46 -12.17
N LYS A 260 43.12 20.23 -12.21
CA LYS A 260 43.74 20.97 -13.32
C LYS A 260 43.29 22.43 -13.43
N SER A 261 44.12 23.36 -12.97
CA SER A 261 45.37 23.78 -13.64
C SER A 261 46.38 24.27 -12.61
#